data_AF-A0A8T3Y0A3-F1
#
_entry.id   AF-A0A8T3Y0A3-F1
#
_cell.length_a   1.000
_cell.length_b   1.000
_cell.length_c   1.000
_cell.angle_alpha   90.00
_cell.angle_beta   90.00
_cell.angle_gamma   90.00
#
_symmetry.space_group_name_H-M   'P 1'
#
loop_
_entity.id
_entity.type
_entity.pdbx_description
1 polymer ?
#
loop_
_entity_poly.entity_id
_entity_poly.type
_entity_poly.pdbx_seq_one_letter_code
_entity_poly.pdbx_strand_id
1 'polypeptide(L)'
;MPDKKVETPLGVKIISVLYLLVGVLAFLFGILLIAGSFPAGEKVWETILGYNILPWLIVLEGIIFTPLGIFIFFVGRGLQKGKNWARIMTIIVSILGFLFADYLLSELMIFRVIIEKIISLAINIVIPAYLFFNQTAKEFFNN
;
A
#
# COMPACT_ATOMS: atom_id res chain seq x y z
N MET A 1 -33.64 21.23 -3.89
CA MET A 1 -33.06 20.57 -5.06
C MET A 1 -32.37 19.32 -4.55
N PRO A 2 -32.70 18.10 -5.01
CA PRO A 2 -31.99 16.91 -4.56
C PRO A 2 -30.53 17.02 -5.02
N ASP A 3 -29.59 16.91 -4.08
CA ASP A 3 -28.15 16.82 -4.38
C ASP A 3 -27.94 15.70 -5.39
N LYS A 4 -27.53 16.08 -6.61
CA LYS A 4 -27.21 15.13 -7.66
C LYS A 4 -25.95 14.40 -7.20
N LYS A 5 -26.11 13.20 -6.62
CA LYS A 5 -24.99 12.37 -6.18
C LYS A 5 -24.07 12.16 -7.38
N VAL A 6 -22.90 12.81 -7.36
CA VAL A 6 -21.89 12.61 -8.39
C VAL A 6 -21.43 11.17 -8.28
N GLU A 7 -21.76 10.36 -9.28
CA GLU A 7 -21.33 8.96 -9.31
C GLU A 7 -19.81 8.90 -9.40
N THR A 8 -19.20 8.09 -8.54
CA THR A 8 -17.74 7.91 -8.53
C THR A 8 -17.31 7.28 -9.85
N PRO A 9 -16.34 7.88 -10.59
CA PRO A 9 -15.84 7.31 -11.83
C PRO A 9 -15.32 5.89 -11.61
N LEU A 10 -15.56 5.00 -12.58
CA LEU A 10 -15.22 3.58 -12.44
C LEU A 10 -13.74 3.36 -12.06
N GLY A 11 -12.81 4.09 -12.68
CA GLY A 11 -11.38 3.96 -12.37
C GLY A 11 -11.04 4.38 -10.94
N VAL A 12 -11.61 5.49 -10.46
CA VAL A 12 -11.45 5.93 -9.06
C VAL A 12 -12.03 4.91 -8.09
N LYS A 13 -13.18 4.30 -8.44
CA LYS A 13 -13.81 3.25 -7.65
C LYS A 13 -12.91 2.01 -7.54
N ILE A 14 -12.32 1.56 -8.64
CA ILE A 14 -11.39 0.42 -8.66
C ILE A 14 -10.16 0.73 -7.80
N ILE A 15 -9.49 1.86 -8.04
CA ILE A 15 -8.29 2.26 -7.29
C ILE A 15 -8.60 2.35 -5.79
N SER A 16 -9.72 2.95 -5.44
CA SER A 16 -10.15 3.04 -4.05
C SER A 16 -10.33 1.67 -3.39
N VAL A 17 -11.00 0.73 -4.05
CA VAL A 17 -11.20 -0.63 -3.52
C VAL A 17 -9.86 -1.33 -3.33
N LEU A 18 -8.93 -1.18 -4.28
CA LEU A 18 -7.57 -1.72 -4.14
C LEU A 18 -6.85 -1.14 -2.92
N TYR A 19 -6.89 0.18 -2.72
CA TYR A 19 -6.30 0.82 -1.55
C TYR A 19 -6.94 0.36 -0.24
N LEU A 20 -8.28 0.20 -0.19
CA LEU A 20 -8.94 -0.32 1.00
C LEU A 20 -8.48 -1.74 1.33
N LEU A 21 -8.40 -2.61 0.31
CA LEU A 21 -8.01 -4.00 0.47
C LEU A 21 -6.53 -4.11 0.91
N VAL A 22 -5.64 -3.38 0.25
CA VAL A 22 -4.22 -3.30 0.62
C VAL A 22 -4.04 -2.73 2.03
N GLY A 23 -4.78 -1.69 2.39
CA GLY A 23 -4.71 -1.08 3.73
C GLY A 23 -5.13 -2.05 4.83
N VAL A 24 -6.21 -2.81 4.63
CA VAL A 24 -6.66 -3.85 5.58
C VAL A 24 -5.63 -4.97 5.69
N LEU A 25 -5.11 -5.47 4.57
CA LEU A 25 -4.09 -6.53 4.58
C LEU A 25 -2.81 -6.07 5.26
N ALA A 26 -2.31 -4.87 4.95
CA ALA A 26 -1.10 -4.31 5.58
C ALA A 26 -1.28 -4.11 7.09
N PHE A 27 -2.46 -3.66 7.53
CA PHE A 27 -2.79 -3.53 8.94
C PHE A 27 -2.80 -4.87 9.66
N LEU A 28 -3.49 -5.88 9.09
CA LEU A 28 -3.53 -7.23 9.66
C LEU A 28 -2.14 -7.86 9.69
N PHE A 29 -1.36 -7.68 8.63
CA PHE A 29 0.01 -8.16 8.55
C PHE A 29 0.89 -7.53 9.62
N GLY A 30 0.82 -6.20 9.81
CA GLY A 30 1.55 -5.50 10.87
C GLY A 30 1.21 -6.03 12.27
N ILE A 31 -0.08 -6.27 12.56
CA ILE A 31 -0.51 -6.89 13.82
C ILE A 31 0.06 -8.30 13.98
N LEU A 32 0.00 -9.12 12.92
CA LEU A 32 0.53 -10.49 12.95
C LEU A 32 2.04 -10.52 13.20
N LEU A 33 2.81 -9.58 12.63
CA LEU A 33 4.25 -9.47 12.90
C LEU A 33 4.52 -9.16 14.38
N ILE A 34 3.80 -8.18 14.94
CA ILE A 34 3.93 -7.83 16.36
C ILE A 34 3.51 -9.01 17.24
N ALA A 35 2.35 -9.61 16.99
CA ALA A 35 1.85 -10.74 17.78
C ALA A 35 2.77 -11.97 17.69
N GLY A 36 3.29 -12.26 16.49
CA GLY A 36 4.18 -13.40 16.23
C GLY A 36 5.57 -13.26 16.84
N SER A 37 5.99 -12.04 17.19
CA SER A 37 7.27 -11.78 17.86
C SER A 37 7.28 -12.02 19.38
N PHE A 38 6.12 -12.21 20.01
CA PHE A 38 6.01 -12.55 21.45
C PHE A 38 6.45 -14.02 21.73
N PRO A 39 6.80 -14.40 22.97
CA PRO A 39 7.85 -15.40 23.30
C PRO A 39 7.61 -16.88 22.91
N ALA A 40 6.59 -17.20 22.11
CA ALA A 40 6.56 -18.48 21.41
C ALA A 40 7.72 -18.61 20.38
N GLY A 41 8.36 -17.50 20.00
CA GLY A 41 9.42 -17.45 18.98
C GLY A 41 10.87 -17.57 19.47
N GLU A 42 11.15 -17.43 20.78
CA GLU A 42 12.55 -17.38 21.27
C GLU A 42 13.34 -18.64 20.89
N LYS A 43 12.74 -19.82 20.97
CA LYS A 43 13.41 -21.09 20.61
C LYS A 43 13.45 -21.36 19.09
N VAL A 44 12.46 -20.87 18.34
CA VAL A 44 12.36 -21.14 16.89
C VAL A 44 13.39 -20.32 16.13
N TRP A 45 13.56 -19.04 16.49
CA TRP A 45 14.45 -18.13 15.78
C TRP A 45 15.93 -18.30 16.17
N GLU A 46 16.21 -18.62 17.44
CA GLU A 46 17.56 -18.89 17.92
C GLU A 46 18.17 -20.14 17.24
N THR A 47 17.34 -21.14 16.93
CA THR A 47 17.75 -22.39 16.24
C THR A 47 18.09 -22.17 14.75
N ILE A 48 17.48 -21.18 14.07
CA ILE A 48 17.63 -21.00 12.62
C ILE A 48 18.78 -20.04 12.28
N LEU A 49 19.03 -19.00 13.09
CA LEU A 49 19.88 -17.86 12.68
C LEU A 49 21.02 -17.48 13.65
N GLY A 50 21.13 -18.11 14.82
CA GLY A 50 22.30 -17.97 15.72
C GLY A 50 22.51 -16.59 16.37
N TYR A 51 21.63 -15.60 16.15
CA TYR A 51 21.65 -14.28 16.79
C TYR A 51 20.23 -13.75 17.07
N ASN A 52 20.01 -13.21 18.28
CA ASN A 52 18.71 -12.72 18.79
C ASN A 52 18.32 -11.29 18.36
N ILE A 53 18.80 -10.79 17.22
CA ILE A 53 18.48 -9.42 16.73
C ILE A 53 17.18 -9.42 15.90
N LEU A 54 16.83 -10.55 15.29
CA LEU A 54 15.67 -10.68 14.39
C LEU A 54 14.31 -10.32 15.03
N PRO A 55 13.99 -10.76 16.27
CA PRO A 55 12.67 -10.50 16.85
C PRO A 55 12.36 -9.01 16.95
N TRP A 56 13.34 -8.18 17.32
CA TRP A 56 13.17 -6.73 17.43
C TRP A 56 12.96 -6.04 16.08
N LEU A 57 13.61 -6.52 15.02
CA LEU A 57 13.40 -5.99 13.67
C LEU A 57 12.00 -6.32 13.16
N ILE A 58 11.49 -7.52 13.43
CA ILE A 58 10.12 -7.93 13.08
C ILE A 58 9.08 -7.07 13.82
N VAL A 59 9.29 -6.82 15.12
CA VAL A 59 8.44 -5.90 15.90
C VAL A 59 8.45 -4.51 15.26
N LEU A 60 9.64 -4.00 14.94
CA LEU A 60 9.80 -2.66 14.35
C LEU A 60 9.08 -2.56 13.00
N GLU A 61 9.22 -3.57 12.15
CA GLU A 61 8.52 -3.64 10.87
C GLU A 61 6.99 -3.67 11.08
N GLY A 62 6.49 -4.50 12.00
CA GLY A 62 5.07 -4.54 12.34
C GLY A 62 4.54 -3.20 12.86
N ILE A 63 5.32 -2.48 13.68
CA ILE A 63 5.00 -1.13 14.18
C ILE A 63 4.92 -0.12 13.03
N ILE A 64 5.71 -0.27 11.96
CA ILE A 64 5.68 0.61 10.79
C ILE A 64 4.49 0.25 9.87
N PHE A 65 4.27 -1.04 9.61
CA PHE A 65 3.21 -1.51 8.70
C PHE A 65 1.80 -1.25 9.24
N THR A 66 1.60 -1.31 10.56
CA THR A 66 0.29 -1.07 11.18
C THR A 66 -0.28 0.33 10.89
N PRO A 67 0.40 1.45 11.25
CA PRO A 67 -0.06 2.80 10.93
C PRO A 67 -0.07 3.06 9.41
N LEU A 68 0.85 2.46 8.65
CA LEU A 68 0.83 2.56 7.19
C LEU A 68 -0.46 1.96 6.60
N GLY A 69 -0.87 0.78 7.08
CA GLY A 69 -2.11 0.13 6.66
C GLY A 69 -3.35 0.97 6.99
N ILE A 70 -3.39 1.56 8.19
CA ILE A 70 -4.44 2.51 8.60
C ILE A 70 -4.47 3.72 7.66
N PHE A 71 -3.31 4.31 7.38
CA PHE A 71 -3.18 5.44 6.48
C PHE A 71 -3.67 5.12 5.06
N ILE A 72 -3.23 4.00 4.48
CA ILE A 72 -3.65 3.54 3.14
C ILE A 72 -5.15 3.28 3.10
N PHE A 73 -5.73 2.71 4.16
CA PHE A 73 -7.18 2.54 4.29
C PHE A 73 -7.93 3.88 4.25
N PHE A 74 -7.45 4.89 4.98
CA PHE A 74 -8.04 6.23 4.95
C PHE A 74 -7.90 6.90 3.59
N VAL A 75 -6.77 6.71 2.88
CA VAL A 75 -6.60 7.17 1.50
C VAL A 75 -7.64 6.51 0.59
N GLY A 76 -7.81 5.18 0.69
CA GLY A 76 -8.82 4.44 -0.07
C GLY A 76 -10.23 4.98 0.16
N ARG A 77 -10.60 5.23 1.42
CA ARG A 77 -11.91 5.83 1.78
C ARG A 77 -12.03 7.28 1.30
N GLY A 78 -10.94 8.05 1.35
CA GLY A 78 -10.87 9.42 0.86
C GLY A 78 -11.07 9.52 -0.65
N LEU A 79 -10.55 8.56 -1.41
CA LEU A 79 -10.76 8.45 -2.85
C LEU A 79 -12.24 8.23 -3.19
N GLN A 80 -12.99 7.40 -2.45
CA GLN A 80 -14.45 7.24 -2.69
C GLN A 80 -15.24 8.51 -2.47
N LYS A 81 -14.76 9.35 -1.55
CA LYS A 81 -15.39 10.61 -1.17
C LYS A 81 -14.93 11.79 -2.02
N GLY A 82 -14.16 11.56 -3.09
CA GLY A 82 -13.66 12.64 -3.95
C GLY A 82 -12.74 13.62 -3.24
N LYS A 83 -12.06 13.22 -2.15
CA LYS A 83 -11.21 14.15 -1.40
C LYS A 83 -9.88 14.39 -2.12
N ASN A 84 -9.58 15.66 -2.42
CA ASN A 84 -8.33 16.09 -3.05
C ASN A 84 -7.07 15.60 -2.33
N TRP A 85 -7.05 15.60 -0.99
CA TRP A 85 -5.90 15.10 -0.23
C TRP A 85 -5.62 13.62 -0.52
N ALA A 86 -6.66 12.79 -0.70
CA ALA A 86 -6.50 11.37 -0.96
C ALA A 86 -5.94 11.10 -2.36
N ARG A 87 -6.33 11.93 -3.34
CA ARG A 87 -5.73 11.91 -4.68
C ARG A 87 -4.23 12.23 -4.62
N ILE A 88 -3.84 13.28 -3.91
CA ILE A 88 -2.44 13.68 -3.74
C ILE A 88 -1.63 12.57 -3.05
N MET A 89 -2.16 12.01 -1.95
CA MET A 89 -1.49 10.92 -1.23
C MET A 89 -1.32 9.67 -2.09
N THR A 90 -2.32 9.33 -2.91
CA THR A 90 -2.23 8.20 -3.84
C THR A 90 -1.09 8.37 -4.83
N ILE A 91 -0.93 9.58 -5.38
CA ILE A 91 0.17 9.92 -6.30
C ILE A 91 1.51 9.82 -5.58
N ILE A 92 1.64 10.40 -4.38
CA ILE A 92 2.87 10.34 -3.59
C ILE A 92 3.26 8.89 -3.29
N VAL A 93 2.31 8.08 -2.79
CA VAL A 93 2.54 6.66 -2.48
C VAL A 93 2.95 5.87 -3.71
N SER A 94 2.34 6.14 -4.88
CA SER A 94 2.71 5.48 -6.14
C SER A 94 4.13 5.82 -6.58
N ILE A 95 4.54 7.10 -6.46
CA ILE A 95 5.90 7.54 -6.78
C ILE A 95 6.91 6.93 -5.81
N LEU A 96 6.63 6.93 -4.51
CA LEU A 96 7.50 6.28 -3.51
C LEU A 96 7.59 4.78 -3.79
N GLY A 97 6.48 4.12 -4.09
CA GLY A 97 6.46 2.72 -4.47
C GLY A 97 7.33 2.41 -5.68
N PHE A 98 7.33 3.30 -6.68
CA PHE A 98 8.23 3.22 -7.82
C PHE A 98 9.72 3.37 -7.42
N LEU A 99 10.05 4.38 -6.62
CA LEU A 99 11.44 4.63 -6.18
C LEU A 99 12.01 3.50 -5.31
N PHE A 100 11.18 2.89 -4.46
CA PHE A 100 11.61 1.81 -3.57
C PHE A 100 11.53 0.41 -4.21
N ALA A 101 10.85 0.24 -5.34
CA ALA A 101 10.74 -1.04 -6.05
C ALA A 101 12.11 -1.60 -6.50
N ASP A 102 13.09 -0.72 -6.71
CA ASP A 102 14.43 -1.09 -7.16
C ASP A 102 15.40 -1.39 -6.01
N TYR A 103 15.22 -0.80 -4.84
CA TYR A 103 16.19 -0.88 -3.73
C TYR A 103 16.20 -2.24 -3.02
N LEU A 104 15.11 -3.01 -3.10
CA LEU A 104 14.91 -4.24 -2.34
C LEU A 104 15.41 -5.52 -3.05
N LEU A 105 15.88 -5.43 -4.30
CA LEU A 105 16.01 -6.61 -5.17
C LEU A 105 17.32 -6.65 -5.98
N SER A 106 18.43 -6.28 -5.36
CA SER A 106 19.76 -6.48 -5.96
C SER A 106 20.26 -7.94 -5.90
N GLU A 107 19.59 -8.87 -5.21
CA GLU A 107 20.24 -10.16 -4.85
C GLU A 107 19.67 -11.47 -5.42
N LEU A 108 18.49 -11.54 -6.04
CA LEU A 108 18.04 -12.80 -6.66
C LEU A 108 17.26 -12.63 -7.97
N MET A 109 17.93 -12.93 -9.09
CA MET A 109 17.35 -13.05 -10.42
C MET A 109 16.61 -14.39 -10.59
N ILE A 110 15.37 -14.47 -10.10
CA ILE A 110 14.43 -15.54 -10.45
C ILE A 110 13.35 -14.97 -11.37
N PHE A 111 13.01 -15.68 -12.45
CA PHE A 111 12.07 -15.23 -13.49
C PHE A 111 10.70 -14.73 -12.94
N ARG A 112 10.23 -15.33 -11.84
CA ARG A 112 9.00 -14.94 -11.13
C ARG A 112 9.05 -13.50 -10.59
N VAL A 113 10.22 -13.09 -10.07
CA VAL A 113 10.44 -11.75 -9.50
C VAL A 113 10.33 -10.67 -10.58
N ILE A 114 10.72 -10.98 -11.82
CA ILE A 114 10.68 -10.03 -12.94
C ILE A 114 9.23 -9.69 -13.32
N ILE A 115 8.34 -10.68 -13.40
CA ILE A 115 6.94 -10.46 -13.77
C ILE A 115 6.23 -9.63 -12.68
N GLU A 116 6.45 -9.97 -11.41
CA GLU A 116 5.87 -9.23 -10.27
C GLU A 116 6.33 -7.77 -10.27
N LYS A 117 7.62 -7.50 -10.57
CA LYS A 117 8.16 -6.13 -10.73
C LYS A 117 7.50 -5.37 -11.88
N ILE A 118 7.39 -5.97 -13.07
CA ILE A 118 6.80 -5.31 -14.24
C ILE A 118 5.35 -4.91 -13.96
N ILE A 119 4.58 -5.80 -13.32
CA ILE A 119 3.19 -5.53 -12.94
C ILE A 119 3.14 -4.38 -11.90
N SER A 120 3.98 -4.45 -10.86
CA SER A 120 4.06 -3.41 -9.83
C SER A 120 4.40 -2.03 -10.42
N LEU A 121 5.40 -2.00 -11.32
CA LEU A 121 5.85 -0.79 -11.99
C LEU A 121 4.77 -0.22 -12.92
N ALA A 122 4.06 -1.08 -13.66
CA ALA A 122 2.92 -0.66 -14.46
C ALA A 122 1.80 -0.05 -13.61
N ILE A 123 1.46 -0.66 -12.47
CA ILE A 123 0.46 -0.13 -11.54
C ILE A 123 0.89 1.24 -11.00
N ASN A 124 2.15 1.36 -10.56
CA ASN A 124 2.70 2.60 -10.00
C ASN A 124 2.79 3.75 -11.01
N ILE A 125 2.78 3.47 -12.31
CA ILE A 125 2.72 4.49 -13.37
C ILE A 125 1.27 4.79 -13.76
N VAL A 126 0.45 3.75 -13.96
CA VAL A 126 -0.92 3.89 -14.48
C VAL A 126 -1.82 4.62 -13.50
N ILE A 127 -1.71 4.35 -12.20
CA ILE A 127 -2.54 5.00 -11.16
C ILE A 127 -2.33 6.53 -11.15
N PRO A 128 -1.10 7.06 -10.98
CA PRO A 128 -0.90 8.49 -10.99
C PRO A 128 -1.18 9.10 -12.37
N ALA A 129 -0.85 8.42 -13.47
CA ALA A 129 -1.20 8.90 -14.81
C ALA A 129 -2.72 9.06 -14.98
N TYR A 130 -3.51 8.07 -14.55
CA TYR A 130 -4.96 8.15 -14.59
C TYR A 130 -5.49 9.30 -13.73
N LEU A 131 -5.05 9.38 -12.46
CA LEU A 131 -5.49 10.44 -11.55
C LEU A 131 -5.03 11.84 -11.98
N PHE A 132 -3.94 11.96 -12.72
CA PHE A 132 -3.38 13.24 -13.14
C PHE A 132 -3.86 13.70 -14.53
N PHE A 133 -4.12 12.81 -15.47
CA PHE A 133 -4.47 13.19 -16.84
C PHE A 133 -5.97 13.04 -17.16
N ASN A 134 -6.69 12.13 -16.50
CA ASN A 134 -8.09 11.89 -16.81
C ASN A 134 -8.99 13.06 -16.34
N GLN A 135 -9.75 13.66 -17.27
CA GLN A 135 -10.63 14.79 -16.99
C GLN A 135 -11.77 14.41 -16.05
N THR A 136 -12.39 13.24 -16.24
CA THR A 136 -13.47 12.74 -15.37
C THR A 136 -12.99 12.55 -13.93
N ALA A 137 -11.77 12.04 -13.74
CA ALA A 137 -11.17 11.95 -12.40
C ALA A 137 -10.94 13.34 -11.81
N LYS A 138 -10.36 14.28 -12.57
CA LYS A 138 -10.12 15.66 -12.12
C LYS A 138 -11.40 16.36 -11.66
N GLU A 139 -12.46 16.29 -12.46
CA GLU A 139 -13.76 16.89 -12.14
C GLU A 139 -14.35 16.28 -10.87
N PHE A 140 -14.23 14.96 -10.69
CA PHE A 140 -14.71 14.29 -9.48
C PHE A 140 -14.03 14.78 -8.20
N PHE A 141 -12.75 15.13 -8.24
CA PHE A 141 -12.01 15.64 -7.07
C PHE A 141 -12.13 17.16 -6.87
N ASN A 142 -12.55 17.89 -7.89
CA ASN A 142 -12.73 19.35 -7.84
C ASN A 142 -14.13 19.78 -7.36
N ASN A 143 -15.07 18.85 -7.21
CA ASN A 143 -16.39 19.05 -6.60
C ASN A 143 -16.35 18.79 -5.08
#